data_AF-A0A1W1GY67-F1
#
_entry.id   AF-A0A1W1GY67-F1
#
_cell.length_a   1.000
_cell.length_b   1.000
_cell.length_c   1.000
_cell.angle_alpha   90.00
_cell.angle_beta   90.00
_cell.angle_gamma   90.00
#
_symmetry.space_group_name_H-M   'P 1'
#
loop_
_entity.id
_entity.type
_entity.pdbx_description
1 polymer ?
#
loop_
_entity_poly.entity_id
_entity_poly.type
_entity_poly.pdbx_seq_one_letter_code
_entity_poly.pdbx_strand_id
1 'polypeptide(L)'
;MPERPARHTLVWLSADADWRADLPAHEPRLAAWFAQGFPAVVARRAADDADTRLRLGVPLPPAEGKQRLSLRVPLCDVAHMRAPPALSELLAAGDAGVPQPWQESLHDLQALAPARVFGAFAWQWLTALPYVHERSDIDLLWQVTDAAQAEALIARLLAWQTRHPHRLDGELCLPDGGAVNWRELAGRSRQVLVKRLDGAALEARDALFATREAIA
;
A
#
# COMPACT_ATOMS: atom_id res chain seq x y z
N MET A 1 -3.76 16.01 -18.26
CA MET A 1 -4.52 14.78 -17.95
C MET A 1 -4.69 14.73 -16.45
N PRO A 2 -5.82 14.28 -15.87
CA PRO A 2 -5.87 14.09 -14.43
C PRO A 2 -4.74 13.12 -14.04
N GLU A 3 -3.96 13.54 -13.05
CA GLU A 3 -2.88 12.74 -12.50
C GLU A 3 -3.47 11.41 -12.03
N ARG A 4 -2.98 10.29 -12.57
CA ARG A 4 -3.51 8.97 -12.21
C ARG A 4 -3.13 8.68 -10.75
N PRO A 5 -4.04 8.11 -9.94
CA PRO A 5 -3.75 7.86 -8.54
C PRO A 5 -2.62 6.84 -8.38
N ALA A 6 -1.74 7.09 -7.42
CA ALA A 6 -0.63 6.21 -7.10
C ALA A 6 -1.12 4.86 -6.55
N ARG A 7 -0.25 3.84 -6.60
CA ARG A 7 -0.47 2.56 -5.89
C ARG A 7 -0.80 2.82 -4.42
N HIS A 8 -1.60 1.93 -3.85
CA HIS A 8 -2.09 2.00 -2.46
C HIS A 8 -3.08 3.13 -2.17
N THR A 9 -3.37 4.03 -3.12
CA THR A 9 -4.45 5.01 -2.95
C THR A 9 -5.77 4.30 -2.70
N LEU A 10 -6.49 4.72 -1.65
CA LEU A 10 -7.83 4.24 -1.34
C LEU A 10 -8.84 4.98 -2.19
N VAL A 11 -9.81 4.24 -2.71
CA VAL A 11 -10.78 4.70 -3.71
C VAL A 11 -12.18 4.29 -3.27
N TRP A 12 -13.06 5.27 -3.18
CA TRP A 12 -14.49 5.06 -3.00
C TRP A 12 -15.19 5.35 -4.33
N LEU A 13 -16.09 4.46 -4.71
CA LEU A 13 -16.81 4.54 -5.97
C LEU A 13 -18.12 5.31 -5.79
N SER A 14 -18.55 5.97 -6.86
CA SER A 14 -19.92 6.48 -6.96
C SER A 14 -20.92 5.33 -6.89
N ALA A 15 -22.15 5.60 -6.42
CA ALA A 15 -23.18 4.57 -6.29
C ALA A 15 -23.50 3.86 -7.61
N ASP A 16 -23.46 4.60 -8.72
CA ASP A 16 -23.77 4.12 -10.07
C ASP A 16 -22.49 3.81 -10.90
N ALA A 17 -21.35 3.56 -10.26
CA ALA A 17 -20.09 3.32 -10.93
C ALA A 17 -20.13 2.09 -11.88
N ASP A 18 -19.66 2.24 -13.12
CA ASP A 18 -19.52 1.14 -14.10
C ASP A 18 -18.22 0.36 -13.86
N TRP A 19 -18.13 -0.24 -12.67
CA TRP A 19 -17.03 -1.15 -12.37
C TRP A 19 -17.31 -2.56 -12.89
N ARG A 20 -16.24 -3.30 -13.21
CA ARG A 20 -16.31 -4.71 -13.62
C ARG A 20 -15.27 -5.52 -12.89
N ALA A 21 -15.65 -6.69 -12.38
CA ALA A 21 -14.69 -7.62 -11.81
C ALA A 21 -13.75 -8.16 -12.91
N ASP A 22 -12.48 -8.40 -12.57
CA ASP A 22 -11.56 -9.13 -13.46
C ASP A 22 -12.07 -10.57 -13.72
N LEU A 23 -12.85 -11.13 -12.78
CA LEU A 23 -13.56 -12.41 -12.91
C LEU A 23 -15.06 -12.21 -12.59
N PRO A 24 -15.98 -12.43 -13.55
CA PRO A 24 -17.42 -12.15 -13.35
C PRO A 24 -18.04 -12.84 -12.13
N ALA A 25 -17.58 -14.04 -11.77
CA ALA A 25 -18.06 -14.77 -10.58
C ALA A 25 -17.83 -14.02 -9.25
N HIS A 26 -17.00 -12.99 -9.24
CA HIS A 26 -16.68 -12.19 -8.07
C HIS A 26 -17.58 -10.95 -7.89
N GLU A 27 -18.41 -10.61 -8.89
CA GLU A 27 -19.25 -9.41 -8.85
C GLU A 27 -20.19 -9.34 -7.64
N PRO A 28 -20.92 -10.40 -7.24
CA PRO A 28 -21.83 -10.30 -6.10
C PRO A 28 -21.13 -9.91 -4.79
N ARG A 29 -19.89 -10.38 -4.59
CA ARG A 29 -19.10 -10.11 -3.39
C ARG A 29 -18.50 -8.70 -3.41
N LEU A 30 -18.08 -8.23 -4.58
CA LEU A 30 -17.65 -6.84 -4.76
C LEU A 30 -18.82 -5.87 -4.56
N ALA A 31 -20.01 -6.19 -5.08
CA ALA A 31 -21.21 -5.41 -4.86
C ALA A 31 -21.55 -5.32 -3.36
N ALA A 32 -21.53 -6.45 -2.64
CA ALA A 32 -21.75 -6.48 -1.19
C ALA A 32 -20.68 -5.70 -0.40
N TRP A 33 -19.43 -5.68 -0.88
CA TRP A 33 -18.36 -4.87 -0.29
C TRP A 33 -18.62 -3.37 -0.45
N PHE A 34 -18.93 -2.91 -1.66
CA PHE A 34 -19.20 -1.49 -1.92
C PHE A 34 -20.52 -1.02 -1.28
N ALA A 35 -21.51 -1.90 -1.14
CA ALA A 35 -22.76 -1.61 -0.42
C ALA A 35 -22.53 -1.30 1.07
N GLN A 36 -21.42 -1.77 1.66
CA GLN A 36 -21.01 -1.40 3.03
C GLN A 36 -20.27 -0.05 3.09
N GLY A 37 -20.04 0.61 1.95
CA GLY A 37 -19.28 1.86 1.87
C GLY A 37 -17.77 1.67 1.98
N PHE A 38 -17.27 0.43 1.88
CA PHE A 38 -15.84 0.15 2.00
C PHE A 38 -15.05 0.54 0.74
N PRO A 39 -13.83 1.07 0.88
CA PRO A 39 -13.00 1.44 -0.27
C PRO A 39 -12.42 0.22 -0.97
N ALA A 40 -11.96 0.44 -2.21
CA ALA A 40 -10.97 -0.41 -2.85
C ALA A 40 -9.60 0.28 -2.84
N VAL A 41 -8.54 -0.45 -3.22
CA VAL A 41 -7.18 0.09 -3.30
C VAL A 41 -6.66 0.09 -4.74
N VAL A 42 -5.99 1.15 -5.17
CA VAL A 42 -5.32 1.21 -6.47
C VAL A 42 -4.25 0.14 -6.54
N ALA A 43 -4.43 -0.76 -7.51
CA ALA A 43 -3.50 -1.83 -7.80
C ALA A 43 -2.67 -1.49 -9.03
N ARG A 44 -1.48 -2.09 -9.11
CA ARG A 44 -0.69 -2.05 -10.34
C ARG A 44 -1.45 -2.73 -11.49
N ARG A 45 -1.23 -2.23 -12.70
CA ARG A 45 -1.62 -2.86 -13.96
C ARG A 45 -0.57 -3.90 -14.37
N ALA A 46 -0.94 -4.79 -15.28
CA ALA A 46 0.07 -5.53 -16.04
C ALA A 46 0.71 -4.57 -17.05
N ALA A 47 1.98 -4.79 -17.40
CA ALA A 47 2.72 -3.90 -18.30
C ALA A 47 2.03 -3.72 -19.66
N ASP A 48 1.38 -4.77 -20.17
CA ASP A 48 0.73 -4.80 -21.49
C ASP A 48 -0.80 -4.65 -21.41
N ASP A 49 -1.31 -4.09 -20.32
CA ASP A 49 -2.74 -3.90 -20.13
C ASP A 49 -3.24 -2.71 -20.96
N ALA A 50 -4.03 -2.98 -22.00
CA ALA A 50 -4.59 -1.94 -22.88
C ALA A 50 -5.82 -1.23 -22.26
N ASP A 51 -6.44 -1.79 -21.21
CA ASP A 51 -7.65 -1.22 -20.64
C ASP A 51 -7.30 -0.02 -19.75
N THR A 52 -7.73 1.16 -20.20
CA THR A 52 -7.41 2.45 -19.59
C THR A 52 -8.07 2.66 -18.22
N ARG A 53 -9.06 1.84 -17.86
CA ARG A 53 -9.74 1.87 -16.56
C ARG A 53 -8.76 1.66 -15.41
N LEU A 54 -9.11 2.26 -14.27
CA LEU A 54 -8.35 2.12 -13.04
C LEU A 54 -8.52 0.70 -12.50
N ARG A 55 -7.41 -0.01 -12.31
CA ARG A 55 -7.42 -1.35 -11.70
C ARG A 55 -7.39 -1.22 -10.19
N LEU A 56 -8.35 -1.83 -9.52
CA LEU A 56 -8.51 -1.79 -8.08
C LEU A 56 -8.47 -3.20 -7.50
N GLY A 57 -8.01 -3.30 -6.25
CA GLY A 57 -8.04 -4.50 -5.43
C GLY A 57 -8.98 -4.34 -4.24
N VAL A 58 -9.63 -5.44 -3.86
CA VAL A 58 -10.46 -5.53 -2.65
C VAL A 58 -10.03 -6.76 -1.85
N PRO A 59 -9.54 -6.62 -0.61
CA PRO A 59 -9.28 -7.75 0.26
C PRO A 59 -10.57 -8.06 1.01
N LEU A 60 -11.26 -9.10 0.58
CA LEU A 60 -12.51 -9.49 1.20
C LEU A 60 -12.34 -9.86 2.67
N PRO A 61 -13.44 -9.82 3.46
CA PRO A 61 -13.42 -10.14 4.87
C PRO A 61 -12.62 -11.42 5.17
N PRO A 62 -11.78 -11.44 6.22
CA PRO A 62 -10.96 -12.61 6.55
C PRO A 62 -11.76 -13.91 6.73
N ALA A 63 -13.01 -13.81 7.20
CA ALA A 63 -13.95 -14.91 7.35
C ALA A 63 -14.27 -15.62 6.01
N GLU A 64 -14.02 -14.97 4.88
CA GLU A 64 -14.19 -15.54 3.53
C GLU A 64 -12.87 -16.13 2.96
N GLY A 65 -11.89 -16.43 3.81
CA GLY A 65 -10.66 -17.12 3.42
C GLY A 65 -9.53 -16.22 2.88
N LYS A 66 -9.48 -14.95 3.32
CA LYS A 66 -8.42 -13.97 2.96
C LYS A 66 -8.25 -13.75 1.45
N GLN A 67 -9.35 -13.77 0.71
CA GLN A 67 -9.33 -13.61 -0.74
C GLN A 67 -9.15 -12.14 -1.14
N ARG A 68 -8.40 -11.91 -2.22
CA ARG A 68 -8.25 -10.59 -2.83
C ARG A 68 -8.85 -10.60 -4.22
N LEU A 69 -9.87 -9.80 -4.42
CA LEU A 69 -10.54 -9.64 -5.69
C LEU A 69 -9.96 -8.44 -6.43
N SER A 70 -10.07 -8.45 -7.75
CA SER A 70 -9.65 -7.35 -8.60
C SER A 70 -10.81 -6.92 -9.49
N LEU A 71 -10.88 -5.62 -9.74
CA LEU A 71 -11.88 -5.00 -10.59
C LEU A 71 -11.27 -3.82 -11.37
N ARG A 72 -12.04 -3.32 -12.33
CA ARG A 72 -11.69 -2.16 -13.16
C ARG A 72 -12.84 -1.17 -13.16
N VAL A 73 -12.53 0.12 -13.10
CA VAL A 73 -13.54 1.18 -13.10
C VAL A 73 -13.06 2.39 -13.91
N PRO A 74 -13.93 3.09 -14.64
CA PRO A 74 -13.61 4.40 -15.21
C PRO A 74 -13.17 5.39 -14.12
N LEU A 75 -12.18 6.23 -14.42
CA LEU A 75 -11.71 7.22 -13.46
C LEU A 75 -12.80 8.24 -13.06
N CYS A 76 -13.75 8.51 -13.96
CA CYS A 76 -14.88 9.42 -13.70
C CYS A 76 -15.87 8.88 -12.65
N ASP A 77 -15.85 7.58 -12.38
CA ASP A 77 -16.76 6.95 -11.41
C ASP A 77 -16.13 6.82 -10.01
N VAL A 78 -14.93 7.37 -9.83
CA VAL A 78 -14.32 7.54 -8.51
C VAL A 78 -14.93 8.75 -7.83
N ALA A 79 -15.69 8.50 -6.75
CA ALA A 79 -16.32 9.57 -5.97
C ALA A 79 -15.29 10.35 -5.14
N HIS A 80 -14.36 9.66 -4.49
CA HIS A 80 -13.24 10.30 -3.80
C HIS A 80 -12.06 9.35 -3.61
N MET A 81 -10.89 9.94 -3.40
CA MET A 81 -9.63 9.25 -3.18
C MET A 81 -8.98 9.73 -1.88
N ARG A 82 -8.29 8.83 -1.18
CA ARG A 82 -7.45 9.18 -0.05
C ARG A 82 -6.16 8.39 -0.08
N ALA A 83 -5.08 8.98 0.42
CA ALA A 83 -3.89 8.20 0.74
C ALA A 83 -4.20 7.22 1.88
N PRO A 84 -3.43 6.13 2.04
CA PRO A 84 -3.61 5.22 3.16
C PRO A 84 -3.50 5.95 4.51
N PRO A 85 -4.13 5.41 5.57
CA PRO A 85 -4.10 6.01 6.90
C PRO A 85 -2.67 6.26 7.35
N ALA A 86 -2.41 7.39 8.01
CA ALA A 86 -1.11 7.61 8.63
C ALA A 86 -0.97 6.69 9.85
N LEU A 87 0.24 6.20 10.12
CA LEU A 87 0.50 5.39 11.32
C LEU A 87 0.16 6.15 12.60
N SER A 88 0.37 7.47 12.61
CA SER A 88 -0.05 8.35 13.71
C SER A 88 -1.55 8.38 13.94
N GLU A 89 -2.39 8.24 12.91
CA GLU A 89 -3.86 8.20 13.05
C GLU A 89 -4.28 6.93 13.79
N LEU A 90 -3.69 5.78 13.44
CA LEU A 90 -3.96 4.51 14.10
C LEU A 90 -3.49 4.55 15.57
N LEU A 91 -2.30 5.09 15.83
CA LEU A 91 -1.75 5.23 17.19
C LEU A 91 -2.61 6.16 18.06
N ALA A 92 -3.10 7.27 17.51
CA ALA A 92 -3.94 8.22 18.23
C ALA A 92 -5.29 7.60 18.69
N ALA A 93 -5.74 6.54 18.03
CA ALA A 93 -6.95 5.80 18.41
C ALA A 93 -6.72 4.75 19.50
N GLY A 94 -5.48 4.55 19.96
CA GLY A 94 -5.14 3.59 21.01
C GLY A 94 -5.55 2.16 20.66
N ASP A 95 -6.16 1.46 21.62
CA ASP A 95 -6.60 0.06 21.49
C ASP A 95 -7.57 -0.17 20.31
N ALA A 96 -8.34 0.85 19.92
CA ALA A 96 -9.28 0.77 18.80
C ALA A 96 -8.57 0.77 17.44
N GLY A 97 -7.38 1.37 17.34
CA GLY A 97 -6.60 1.43 16.10
C GLY A 97 -5.48 0.41 16.04
N VAL A 98 -4.84 0.12 17.17
CA VAL A 98 -3.67 -0.75 17.27
C VAL A 98 -3.84 -1.70 18.46
N PRO A 99 -3.78 -3.02 18.25
CA PRO A 99 -3.81 -3.99 19.34
C PRO A 99 -2.70 -3.72 20.36
N GLN A 100 -3.00 -3.84 21.65
CA GLN A 100 -2.08 -3.51 22.74
C GLN A 100 -0.65 -4.08 22.57
N PRO A 101 -0.44 -5.35 22.15
CA PRO A 101 0.91 -5.89 21.95
C PRO A 101 1.75 -5.09 20.95
N TRP A 102 1.12 -4.43 19.98
CA TRP A 102 1.79 -3.68 18.93
C TRP A 102 2.11 -2.23 19.29
N GLN A 103 1.51 -1.66 20.34
CA GLN A 103 1.55 -0.23 20.60
C GLN A 103 2.97 0.33 20.76
N GLU A 104 3.77 -0.27 21.64
CA GLU A 104 5.17 0.16 21.87
C GLU A 104 5.97 0.09 20.57
N SER A 105 5.92 -1.06 19.89
CA SER A 105 6.62 -1.30 18.63
C SER A 105 6.23 -0.29 17.54
N LEU A 106 4.94 0.05 17.41
CA LEU A 106 4.47 0.99 16.41
C LEU A 106 4.73 2.46 16.78
N HIS A 107 4.72 2.82 18.07
CA HIS A 107 5.19 4.13 18.53
C HIS A 107 6.66 4.34 18.19
N ASP A 108 7.50 3.33 18.43
CA ASP A 108 8.92 3.37 18.07
C ASP A 108 9.12 3.53 16.56
N LEU A 109 8.35 2.82 15.72
CA LEU A 109 8.39 3.01 14.25
C LEU A 109 8.00 4.43 13.84
N GLN A 110 6.92 4.96 14.41
CA GLN A 110 6.44 6.31 14.11
C GLN A 110 7.48 7.38 14.48
N ALA A 111 8.25 7.16 15.55
CA ALA A 111 9.36 8.04 15.94
C ALA A 111 10.57 7.92 14.99
N LEU A 112 10.68 6.83 14.21
CA LEU A 112 11.72 6.72 13.19
C LEU A 112 11.45 7.65 12.02
N ALA A 113 10.28 7.51 11.42
CA ALA A 113 9.83 8.33 10.32
C ALA A 113 8.31 8.25 10.20
N PRO A 114 7.63 9.34 9.78
CA PRO A 114 6.22 9.28 9.42
C PRO A 114 5.98 8.23 8.34
N ALA A 115 4.98 7.37 8.56
CA ALA A 115 4.63 6.31 7.64
C ALA A 115 3.13 6.30 7.35
N ARG A 116 2.75 5.74 6.21
CA ARG A 116 1.37 5.36 5.94
C ARG A 116 1.21 3.84 6.03
N VAL A 117 0.06 3.40 6.51
CA VAL A 117 -0.23 1.99 6.77
C VAL A 117 -1.02 1.42 5.59
N PHE A 118 -0.58 0.28 5.07
CA PHE A 118 -1.38 -0.52 4.14
C PHE A 118 -1.57 -1.93 4.72
N GLY A 119 -2.10 -2.86 3.93
CA GLY A 119 -2.26 -4.24 4.38
C GLY A 119 -3.25 -4.40 5.54
N ALA A 120 -3.04 -5.43 6.37
CA ALA A 120 -4.03 -5.89 7.35
C ALA A 120 -4.48 -4.81 8.34
N PHE A 121 -3.55 -4.03 8.88
CA PHE A 121 -3.85 -2.95 9.84
C PHE A 121 -4.70 -1.86 9.21
N ALA A 122 -4.40 -1.46 7.97
CA ALA A 122 -5.21 -0.48 7.26
C ALA A 122 -6.63 -0.98 7.01
N TRP A 123 -6.79 -2.26 6.61
CA TRP A 123 -8.12 -2.81 6.36
C TRP A 123 -8.94 -3.00 7.63
N GLN A 124 -8.32 -3.42 8.74
CA GLN A 124 -8.99 -3.45 10.03
C GLN A 124 -9.44 -2.05 10.46
N TRP A 125 -8.59 -1.05 10.31
CA TRP A 125 -8.94 0.35 10.60
C TRP A 125 -10.11 0.85 9.75
N LEU A 126 -10.14 0.54 8.46
CA LEU A 126 -11.14 1.04 7.52
C LEU A 126 -12.50 0.33 7.63
N THR A 127 -12.51 -0.93 8.07
CA THR A 127 -13.71 -1.79 8.02
C THR A 127 -14.20 -2.26 9.39
N ALA A 128 -13.39 -2.08 10.44
CA ALA A 128 -13.57 -2.68 11.76
C ALA A 128 -13.61 -4.23 11.77
N LEU A 129 -13.25 -4.89 10.68
CA LEU A 129 -13.17 -6.35 10.59
C LEU A 129 -11.80 -6.85 11.08
N PRO A 130 -11.71 -8.08 11.65
CA PRO A 130 -10.51 -8.58 12.31
C PRO A 130 -9.45 -9.08 11.30
N TYR A 131 -8.83 -8.18 10.55
CA TYR A 131 -7.74 -8.52 9.61
C TYR A 131 -6.42 -8.85 10.33
N VAL A 132 -6.18 -8.26 11.51
CA VAL A 132 -4.94 -8.43 12.26
C VAL A 132 -5.05 -9.67 13.16
N HIS A 133 -4.00 -10.50 13.17
CA HIS A 133 -3.85 -11.66 14.05
C HIS A 133 -2.40 -11.78 14.53
N GLU A 134 -2.11 -12.72 15.42
CA GLU A 134 -0.81 -12.87 16.10
C GLU A 134 0.41 -13.01 15.17
N ARG A 135 0.21 -13.44 13.92
CA ARG A 135 1.27 -13.65 12.93
C ARG A 135 1.32 -12.56 11.85
N SER A 136 0.49 -11.52 11.98
CA SER A 136 0.47 -10.40 11.06
C SER A 136 1.81 -9.69 11.05
N ASP A 137 2.15 -9.13 9.90
CA ASP A 137 3.09 -8.05 9.72
C ASP A 137 2.38 -6.70 9.83
N ILE A 138 3.15 -5.67 10.18
CA ILE A 138 2.77 -4.29 9.86
C ILE A 138 3.38 -3.94 8.50
N ASP A 139 2.53 -3.45 7.59
CA ASP A 139 2.87 -3.05 6.23
C ASP A 139 2.91 -1.52 6.15
N LEU A 140 4.09 -0.93 5.95
CA LEU A 140 4.29 0.52 5.96
C LEU A 140 4.84 1.10 4.64
N LEU A 141 4.45 2.33 4.33
CA LEU A 141 4.96 3.13 3.23
C LEU A 141 5.71 4.34 3.80
N TRP A 142 6.96 4.52 3.38
CA TRP A 142 7.75 5.70 3.71
C TRP A 142 8.13 6.45 2.44
N GLN A 143 7.98 7.76 2.44
CA GLN A 143 8.48 8.61 1.36
C GLN A 143 9.97 8.86 1.57
N VAL A 144 10.76 8.65 0.52
CA VAL A 144 12.20 8.96 0.50
C VAL A 144 12.54 9.83 -0.71
N THR A 145 13.40 10.83 -0.51
CA THR A 145 13.79 11.79 -1.55
C THR A 145 15.12 11.43 -2.19
N ASP A 146 16.02 10.79 -1.45
CA ASP A 146 17.37 10.47 -1.89
C ASP A 146 17.91 9.19 -1.24
N ALA A 147 19.05 8.73 -1.77
CA ALA A 147 19.71 7.51 -1.33
C ALA A 147 20.18 7.59 0.13
N ALA A 148 20.67 8.74 0.59
CA ALA A 148 21.18 8.89 1.95
C ALA A 148 20.05 8.78 2.98
N GLN A 149 18.88 9.39 2.70
CA GLN A 149 17.69 9.24 3.53
C GLN A 149 17.21 7.78 3.55
N ALA A 150 17.18 7.12 2.40
CA ALA A 150 16.78 5.71 2.31
C ALA A 150 17.71 4.80 3.13
N GLU A 151 19.03 4.98 3.00
CA GLU A 151 20.05 4.22 3.76
C GLU A 151 19.93 4.46 5.26
N ALA A 152 19.79 5.73 5.68
CA ALA A 152 19.62 6.08 7.09
C ALA A 152 18.34 5.48 7.69
N LEU A 153 17.23 5.51 6.95
CA LEU A 153 15.98 4.88 7.38
C LEU A 153 16.15 3.36 7.51
N ILE A 154 16.71 2.69 6.49
CA ILE A 154 16.95 1.25 6.51
C ILE A 154 17.77 0.83 7.73
N ALA A 155 18.85 1.55 8.06
CA ALA A 155 19.66 1.26 9.24
C ALA A 155 18.83 1.31 10.54
N ARG A 156 17.92 2.29 10.66
CA ARG A 156 17.01 2.42 11.81
C ARG A 156 15.93 1.32 11.83
N LEU A 157 15.41 0.92 10.66
CA LEU A 157 14.45 -0.20 10.55
C LEU A 157 15.09 -1.54 10.95
N LEU A 158 16.35 -1.77 10.56
CA LEU A 158 17.10 -2.96 10.98
C LEU A 158 17.31 -2.97 12.50
N ALA A 159 17.71 -1.85 13.09
CA ALA A 159 17.85 -1.72 14.55
C ALA A 159 16.52 -1.85 15.30
N TRP A 160 15.40 -1.46 14.67
CA TRP A 160 14.07 -1.69 15.23
C TRP A 160 13.73 -3.19 15.28
N GLN A 161 14.06 -3.95 14.24
CA GLN A 161 13.77 -5.38 14.19
C GLN A 161 14.50 -6.22 15.22
N THR A 162 15.67 -5.78 15.66
CA THR A 162 16.39 -6.49 16.72
C THR A 162 15.79 -6.24 18.10
N ARG A 163 14.97 -5.20 18.26
CA ARG A 163 14.37 -4.78 19.55
C ARG A 163 12.95 -5.25 19.75
N HIS A 164 12.21 -5.50 18.68
CA HIS A 164 10.80 -5.89 18.75
C HIS A 164 10.56 -7.26 18.11
N PRO A 165 9.65 -8.07 18.68
CA PRO A 165 9.30 -9.38 18.14
C PRO A 165 8.42 -9.29 16.88
N HIS A 166 7.85 -8.11 16.62
CA HIS A 166 6.88 -7.87 15.56
C HIS A 166 7.51 -7.86 14.17
N ARG A 167 6.80 -8.46 13.20
CA ARG A 167 7.24 -8.48 11.80
C ARG A 167 6.89 -7.16 11.13
N LEU A 168 7.90 -6.57 10.49
CA LEU A 168 7.77 -5.36 9.67
C LEU A 168 7.95 -5.71 8.20
N ASP A 169 7.02 -5.26 7.36
CA ASP A 169 7.16 -5.20 5.92
C ASP A 169 6.84 -3.78 5.43
N GLY A 170 7.20 -3.47 4.19
CA GLY A 170 6.90 -2.15 3.64
C GLY A 170 7.68 -1.78 2.40
N GLU A 171 7.34 -0.61 1.87
CA GLU A 171 7.96 -0.05 0.67
C GLU A 171 8.50 1.35 0.93
N LEU A 172 9.68 1.64 0.39
CA LEU A 172 10.21 3.00 0.25
C LEU A 172 9.67 3.56 -1.07
N CYS A 173 8.84 4.58 -0.99
CA CYS A 173 8.26 5.30 -2.11
C CYS A 173 9.26 6.35 -2.61
N LEU A 174 9.57 6.26 -3.90
CA LEU A 174 10.52 7.10 -4.63
C LEU A 174 9.81 8.35 -5.21
N PRO A 175 10.55 9.43 -5.49
CA PRO A 175 9.97 10.65 -6.05
C PRO A 175 9.28 10.48 -7.41
N ASP A 176 9.67 9.47 -8.19
CA ASP A 176 9.12 9.17 -9.51
C ASP A 176 7.82 8.32 -9.46
N GLY A 177 7.29 8.05 -8.26
CA GLY A 177 6.12 7.20 -8.05
C GLY A 177 6.42 5.70 -8.02
N GLY A 178 7.70 5.30 -8.14
CA GLY A 178 8.17 3.95 -7.86
C GLY A 178 8.14 3.63 -6.37
N ALA A 179 8.11 2.34 -6.04
CA ALA A 179 8.31 1.89 -4.67
C ALA A 179 9.11 0.59 -4.65
N VAL A 180 10.05 0.50 -3.70
CA VAL A 180 10.95 -0.65 -3.52
C VAL A 180 10.74 -1.24 -2.15
N ASN A 181 10.71 -2.56 -2.02
CA ASN A 181 10.65 -3.18 -0.70
C ASN A 181 11.93 -2.82 0.09
N TRP A 182 11.77 -2.28 1.30
CA TRP A 182 12.92 -1.76 2.05
C TRP A 182 13.94 -2.86 2.39
N ARG A 183 13.52 -4.14 2.52
CA ARG A 183 14.44 -5.27 2.76
C ARG A 183 15.28 -5.60 1.54
N GLU A 184 14.70 -5.45 0.35
CA GLU A 184 15.44 -5.62 -0.90
C GLU A 184 16.52 -4.56 -1.02
N LEU A 185 16.18 -3.31 -0.68
CA LEU A 185 17.15 -2.21 -0.62
C LEU A 185 18.11 -2.31 0.59
N ALA A 186 17.78 -3.07 1.63
CA ALA A 186 18.74 -3.41 2.70
C ALA A 186 19.75 -4.50 2.29
N GLY A 187 19.45 -5.25 1.23
CA GLY A 187 20.30 -6.31 0.69
C GLY A 187 21.57 -5.79 0.00
N ARG A 188 22.23 -6.66 -0.78
CA ARG A 188 23.45 -6.32 -1.55
C ARG A 188 23.28 -6.48 -3.05
N SER A 189 22.06 -6.72 -3.52
CA SER A 189 21.79 -6.89 -4.95
C SER A 189 22.09 -5.59 -5.70
N ARG A 190 22.66 -5.72 -6.91
CA ARG A 190 22.89 -4.58 -7.81
C ARG A 190 21.60 -4.09 -8.46
N GLN A 191 20.59 -4.95 -8.53
CA GLN A 191 19.26 -4.62 -9.04
C GLN A 191 18.20 -4.88 -7.98
N VAL A 192 17.17 -4.05 -7.96
CA VAL A 192 16.02 -4.20 -7.08
C VAL A 192 14.71 -4.12 -7.87
N LEU A 193 13.67 -4.79 -7.41
CA LEU A 193 12.34 -4.76 -7.98
C LEU A 193 11.64 -3.46 -7.60
N VAL A 194 11.53 -2.56 -8.57
CA VAL A 194 10.75 -1.32 -8.44
C VAL A 194 9.34 -1.58 -8.94
N LYS A 195 8.34 -1.25 -8.12
CA LYS A 195 6.93 -1.36 -8.46
C LYS A 195 6.33 0.02 -8.70
N ARG A 196 5.84 0.26 -9.91
CA ARG A 196 5.07 1.44 -10.32
C ARG A 196 3.62 1.07 -10.63
N LEU A 197 2.80 2.06 -10.96
CA LEU A 197 1.40 1.86 -11.32
C LEU A 197 1.25 1.02 -12.60
N ASP A 198 2.15 1.24 -13.56
CA ASP A 198 2.18 0.63 -14.88
C ASP A 198 2.92 -0.72 -14.94
N GLY A 199 3.68 -1.09 -13.90
CA GLY A 199 4.34 -2.38 -13.88
C GLY A 199 5.34 -2.57 -12.74
N ALA A 200 6.16 -3.61 -12.87
CA ALA A 200 7.31 -3.83 -12.01
C ALA A 200 8.51 -4.26 -12.84
N ALA A 201 9.67 -3.70 -12.54
CA ALA A 201 10.90 -3.94 -13.27
C ALA A 201 12.10 -4.05 -12.31
N LEU A 202 13.12 -4.80 -12.72
CA LEU A 202 14.42 -4.76 -12.05
C LEU A 202 15.19 -3.54 -12.53
N GLU A 203 15.56 -2.66 -11.60
CA GLU A 203 16.35 -1.47 -11.88
C GLU A 203 17.65 -1.49 -11.10
N ALA A 204 18.68 -0.86 -11.67
CA ALA A 204 19.96 -0.72 -11.01
C ALA A 204 19.82 0.16 -9.76
N ARG A 205 20.39 -0.30 -8.64
CA ARG A 205 20.27 0.39 -7.33
C ARG A 205 20.78 1.83 -7.38
N ASP A 206 21.89 2.05 -8.08
CA ASP A 206 22.54 3.36 -8.22
C ASP A 206 21.73 4.35 -9.08
N ALA A 207 20.79 3.85 -9.88
CA ALA A 207 19.93 4.68 -10.72
C ALA A 207 18.61 5.11 -10.04
N LEU A 208 18.26 4.54 -8.87
CA LEU A 208 16.95 4.77 -8.23
C LEU A 208 16.66 6.23 -7.87
N PHE A 209 17.71 6.98 -7.54
CA PHE A 209 17.63 8.39 -7.16
C PHE A 209 18.34 9.31 -8.17
N ALA A 210 18.77 8.76 -9.30
CA ALA A 210 19.33 9.59 -10.36
C ALA A 210 18.21 10.46 -10.93
N THR A 211 18.46 11.76 -11.06
CA THR A 211 17.53 12.68 -11.73
C THR A 211 17.35 12.20 -13.17
N ARG A 212 16.17 11.68 -13.49
CA ARG A 212 15.82 11.43 -14.90
C ARG A 212 15.60 12.79 -15.53
N GLU A 213 16.55 13.26 -16.32
CA GLU A 213 16.29 14.37 -17.23
C GLU A 213 15.10 13.98 -18.11
N ALA A 214 14.02 14.75 -18.02
CA ALA A 214 12.90 14.59 -18.92
C ALA A 214 13.40 14.87 -20.33
N ILE A 215 13.42 13.85 -21.19
CA ILE A 215 13.55 14.07 -22.62
C ILE A 215 12.29 14.83 -23.04
N ALA A 216 12.49 16.11 -23.38
CA ALA A 216 11.48 17.02 -23.87
C ALA A 216 10.95 16.60 -25.25
#